data_AF-A0A6D2G5V3-F1
#
_entry.id   AF-A0A6D2G5V3-F1
#
_cell.length_a   1.000
_cell.length_b   1.000
_cell.length_c   1.000
_cell.angle_alpha   90.00
_cell.angle_beta   90.00
_cell.angle_gamma   90.00
#
_symmetry.space_group_name_H-M   'P 1'
#
loop_
_entity.id
_entity.type
_entity.pdbx_description
1 polymer ?
#
loop_
_entity_poly.entity_id
_entity_poly.type
_entity_poly.pdbx_seq_one_letter_code
_entity_poly.pdbx_strand_id
1 'polypeptide(L)'
;MKYGKKNIVKLLLLFSALPTISIAAQPLKLTTSADESAWWTPYKESKAFNEALDEFGMTYQQLDASPDKTLSRSADVNDVLFWQKRTMAIYADAKENTYHIPVVEEHDNARHRTTVDGRAPGFFSYYYARVNDTMTLRTENQPDDVRCMTYIENDYQHPGTVDEVKLTPNGETTFTFKHNGVVLLECRGVNESASLNHMNTLVTLHIVSTSAAEQPLFILGINTLEEWKSISQQATPSGQTLLFDGRSRYYAANKVAKSSKDHNIEQTLREHLLNTLRYDKLNGIDGKSSIDEALRGMNIATYNSCCWAQGGDGRIGIGFWRQHPHSIQLGRMARIRS
;
A
#
# COMPACT_ATOMS: atom_id res chain seq x y z
N MET A 1 -74.22 23.15 0.59
CA MET A 1 -74.64 23.03 -0.83
C MET A 1 -74.45 24.38 -1.53
N LYS A 2 -73.79 24.38 -2.70
CA LYS A 2 -73.64 25.43 -3.74
C LYS A 2 -72.83 26.69 -3.35
N TYR A 3 -71.57 26.83 -3.78
CA TYR A 3 -71.01 27.24 -5.09
C TYR A 3 -71.18 28.73 -5.46
N GLY A 4 -70.05 29.43 -5.63
CA GLY A 4 -69.93 30.72 -6.31
C GLY A 4 -68.48 31.04 -6.69
N LYS A 5 -68.16 30.94 -8.00
CA LYS A 5 -66.87 31.25 -8.66
C LYS A 5 -66.69 32.76 -8.89
N LYS A 6 -65.44 33.28 -8.90
CA LYS A 6 -64.70 33.72 -10.13
C LYS A 6 -63.35 34.43 -9.84
N ASN A 7 -62.32 33.92 -10.54
CA ASN A 7 -61.15 34.54 -11.23
C ASN A 7 -60.34 35.69 -10.60
N ILE A 8 -59.00 35.58 -10.62
CA ILE A 8 -58.08 36.26 -11.59
C ILE A 8 -56.58 35.96 -11.32
N VAL A 9 -55.86 35.63 -12.40
CA VAL A 9 -54.39 35.72 -12.68
C VAL A 9 -53.44 34.71 -11.97
N LYS A 10 -52.96 33.65 -12.64
CA LYS A 10 -51.80 33.54 -13.57
C LYS A 10 -50.46 34.05 -13.00
N LEU A 11 -49.67 33.12 -12.46
CA LEU A 11 -48.21 33.16 -12.61
C LEU A 11 -47.70 31.72 -12.79
N LEU A 12 -47.29 31.39 -14.02
CA LEU A 12 -46.57 30.17 -14.32
C LEU A 12 -45.15 30.29 -13.76
N LEU A 13 -44.77 29.42 -12.83
CA LEU A 13 -43.38 29.06 -12.61
C LEU A 13 -43.18 27.67 -13.22
N LEU A 14 -42.52 27.66 -14.38
CA LEU A 14 -41.97 26.46 -15.00
C LEU A 14 -40.85 25.91 -14.12
N PHE A 15 -41.13 24.88 -13.33
CA PHE A 15 -40.08 23.98 -12.87
C PHE A 15 -39.82 22.96 -13.99
N SER A 16 -38.74 23.18 -14.72
CA SER A 16 -38.16 22.18 -15.60
C SER A 16 -37.73 20.97 -14.77
N ALA A 17 -38.45 19.86 -14.92
CA ALA A 17 -38.01 18.55 -14.48
C ALA A 17 -36.78 18.14 -15.31
N LEU A 18 -35.59 18.34 -14.74
CA LEU A 18 -34.39 17.67 -15.21
C LEU A 18 -34.41 16.23 -14.66
N PRO A 19 -34.22 15.19 -15.49
CA PRO A 19 -34.00 13.86 -14.95
C PRO A 19 -32.63 13.85 -14.28
N THR A 20 -32.61 13.77 -12.95
CA THR A 20 -31.42 13.40 -12.20
C THR A 20 -31.07 11.97 -12.58
N ILE A 21 -30.06 11.81 -13.44
CA ILE A 21 -29.38 10.53 -13.62
C ILE A 21 -28.62 10.29 -12.31
N SER A 22 -29.27 9.59 -11.39
CA SER A 22 -28.61 9.07 -10.20
C SER A 22 -27.77 7.88 -10.67
N ILE A 23 -26.49 8.12 -10.94
CA ILE A 23 -25.52 7.03 -11.10
C ILE A 23 -25.28 6.50 -9.68
N ALA A 24 -26.10 5.54 -9.28
CA ALA A 24 -25.79 4.69 -8.14
C ALA A 24 -24.50 3.95 -8.50
N ALA A 25 -23.37 4.39 -7.96
CA ALA A 25 -22.17 3.58 -7.91
C ALA A 25 -22.52 2.35 -7.06
N GLN A 26 -22.79 1.23 -7.74
CA GLN A 26 -22.95 -0.04 -7.06
C GLN A 26 -21.58 -0.42 -6.50
N PRO A 27 -21.45 -0.71 -5.19
CA PRO A 27 -20.23 -1.29 -4.68
C PRO A 27 -20.09 -2.67 -5.34
N LEU A 28 -18.98 -2.87 -6.06
CA LEU A 28 -18.58 -4.17 -6.57
C LEU A 28 -18.39 -5.08 -5.34
N LYS A 29 -19.41 -5.89 -5.02
CA LYS A 29 -19.28 -6.98 -4.06
C LYS A 29 -18.32 -8.01 -4.65
N LEU A 30 -17.09 -8.05 -4.14
CA LEU A 30 -16.19 -9.17 -4.34
C LEU A 30 -16.80 -10.39 -3.64
N THR A 31 -17.21 -11.38 -4.43
CA THR A 31 -17.55 -12.71 -3.90
C THR A 31 -16.27 -13.38 -3.46
N THR A 32 -16.15 -13.65 -2.16
CA THR A 32 -15.05 -14.39 -1.53
C THR A 32 -15.07 -15.86 -1.98
N SER A 33 -14.39 -16.13 -3.09
CA SER A 33 -13.72 -17.37 -3.53
C SER A 33 -13.29 -17.21 -4.99
N ALA A 34 -12.66 -16.07 -5.31
CA ALA A 34 -12.22 -15.78 -6.67
C ALA A 34 -11.24 -16.85 -7.14
N ASP A 35 -11.60 -17.48 -8.26
CA ASP A 35 -10.73 -18.30 -9.08
C ASP A 35 -9.38 -17.56 -9.25
N GLU A 36 -8.31 -18.08 -8.65
CA GLU A 36 -6.96 -17.49 -8.75
C GLU A 36 -6.48 -17.36 -10.21
N SER A 37 -7.16 -18.04 -11.14
CA SER A 37 -6.88 -18.11 -12.57
C SER A 37 -6.91 -16.75 -13.29
N ALA A 38 -7.61 -15.73 -12.76
CA ALA A 38 -7.70 -14.42 -13.39
C ALA A 38 -7.85 -13.27 -12.39
N TRP A 39 -6.94 -13.18 -11.42
CA TRP A 39 -6.96 -12.18 -10.33
C TRP A 39 -7.06 -10.72 -10.80
N TRP A 40 -6.66 -10.41 -12.03
CA TRP A 40 -6.71 -9.06 -12.60
C TRP A 40 -8.12 -8.66 -13.07
N THR A 41 -9.04 -9.62 -13.24
CA THR A 41 -10.39 -9.40 -13.80
C THR A 41 -11.18 -8.30 -13.08
N PRO A 42 -11.23 -8.26 -11.74
CA PRO A 42 -11.97 -7.21 -11.02
C PRO A 42 -11.48 -5.79 -11.31
N TYR A 43 -10.24 -5.64 -11.80
CA TYR A 43 -9.58 -4.35 -12.01
C TYR A 43 -9.62 -3.86 -13.46
N LYS A 44 -10.40 -4.52 -14.33
CA LYS A 44 -10.53 -4.16 -15.75
C LYS A 44 -10.81 -2.67 -15.97
N GLU A 45 -11.78 -2.15 -15.24
CA GLU A 45 -12.23 -0.77 -15.35
C GLU A 45 -11.52 0.17 -14.35
N SER A 46 -10.55 -0.35 -13.57
CA SER A 46 -9.78 0.47 -12.63
C SER A 46 -8.78 1.33 -13.39
N LYS A 47 -9.00 2.65 -13.39
CA LYS A 47 -8.08 3.61 -13.98
C LYS A 47 -6.67 3.49 -13.36
N ALA A 48 -6.58 3.43 -12.03
CA ALA A 48 -5.31 3.34 -11.32
C ALA A 48 -4.52 2.07 -11.71
N PHE A 49 -5.21 0.94 -11.84
CA PHE A 49 -4.57 -0.31 -12.23
C PHE A 49 -4.02 -0.23 -13.67
N ASN A 50 -4.79 0.34 -14.60
CA ASN A 50 -4.35 0.52 -15.98
C ASN A 50 -3.18 1.52 -16.09
N GLU A 51 -3.21 2.64 -15.36
CA GLU A 51 -2.08 3.59 -15.29
C GLU A 51 -0.80 2.88 -14.81
N ALA A 52 -0.90 2.06 -13.75
CA ALA A 52 0.25 1.30 -13.26
C ALA A 52 0.75 0.24 -14.27
N LEU A 53 -0.14 -0.44 -15.00
CA LEU A 53 0.27 -1.36 -16.07
C LEU A 53 1.04 -0.64 -17.18
N ASP A 54 0.58 0.54 -17.58
CA ASP A 54 1.24 1.36 -18.61
C ASP A 54 2.68 1.72 -18.20
N GLU A 55 2.91 2.05 -16.92
CA GLU A 55 4.27 2.31 -16.38
C GLU A 55 5.20 1.09 -16.45
N PHE A 56 4.64 -0.12 -16.45
CA PHE A 56 5.38 -1.35 -16.66
C PHE A 56 5.49 -1.75 -18.14
N GLY A 57 4.96 -0.94 -19.07
CA GLY A 57 4.93 -1.23 -20.50
C GLY A 57 3.97 -2.37 -20.84
N MET A 58 2.92 -2.55 -20.04
CA MET A 58 1.88 -3.56 -20.21
C MET A 58 0.53 -2.92 -20.46
N THR A 59 -0.43 -3.68 -20.97
CA THR A 59 -1.84 -3.27 -21.01
C THR A 59 -2.74 -4.35 -20.44
N TYR A 60 -3.96 -3.98 -19.99
CA TYR A 60 -4.94 -4.97 -19.52
C TYR A 60 -5.24 -6.04 -20.59
N GLN A 61 -5.35 -5.65 -21.87
CA GLN A 61 -5.63 -6.60 -22.95
C GLN A 61 -4.51 -7.63 -23.10
N GLN A 62 -3.26 -7.29 -22.79
CA GLN A 62 -2.16 -8.26 -22.80
C GLN A 62 -2.30 -9.28 -21.67
N LEU A 63 -2.82 -8.87 -20.51
CA LEU A 63 -3.07 -9.78 -19.40
C LEU A 63 -4.15 -10.81 -19.78
N ASP A 64 -5.23 -10.32 -20.38
CA ASP A 64 -6.41 -11.10 -20.76
C ASP A 64 -6.17 -12.00 -21.99
N ALA A 65 -5.37 -11.54 -22.95
CA ALA A 65 -5.03 -12.32 -24.15
C ALA A 65 -4.03 -13.45 -23.88
N SER A 66 -3.37 -13.47 -22.72
CA SER A 66 -2.42 -14.52 -22.35
C SER A 66 -2.50 -14.89 -20.86
N PRO A 67 -3.62 -15.46 -20.38
CA PRO A 67 -3.84 -15.73 -18.96
C PRO A 67 -2.74 -16.60 -18.34
N ASP A 68 -2.31 -17.67 -19.02
CA ASP A 68 -1.25 -18.56 -18.52
C ASP A 68 0.08 -17.83 -18.30
N LYS A 69 0.43 -16.91 -19.22
CA LYS A 69 1.64 -16.08 -19.08
C LYS A 69 1.49 -15.09 -17.93
N THR A 70 0.31 -14.49 -17.79
CA THR A 70 0.01 -13.57 -16.69
C THR A 70 0.10 -14.28 -15.35
N LEU A 71 -0.48 -15.48 -15.23
CA LEU A 71 -0.40 -16.31 -14.03
C LEU A 71 1.03 -16.70 -13.70
N SER A 72 1.80 -17.16 -14.68
CA SER A 72 3.21 -17.51 -14.50
C SER A 72 4.03 -16.31 -13.99
N ARG A 73 3.84 -15.12 -14.57
CA ARG A 73 4.51 -13.90 -14.11
C ARG A 73 4.02 -13.43 -12.73
N SER A 74 2.73 -13.62 -12.43
CA SER A 74 2.16 -13.24 -11.13
C SER A 74 2.56 -14.18 -10.00
N ALA A 75 3.12 -15.36 -10.32
CA ALA A 75 3.70 -16.29 -9.36
C ALA A 75 5.22 -16.08 -9.17
N ASP A 76 5.89 -15.36 -10.07
CA ASP A 76 7.32 -15.08 -10.00
C ASP A 76 7.58 -13.84 -9.12
N VAL A 77 8.15 -14.05 -7.93
CA VAL A 77 8.49 -12.99 -6.97
C VAL A 77 9.49 -11.96 -7.48
N ASN A 78 10.15 -12.28 -8.58
CA ASN A 78 11.11 -11.44 -9.27
C ASN A 78 10.52 -10.72 -10.50
N ASP A 79 9.21 -10.80 -10.69
CA ASP A 79 8.42 -10.05 -11.68
C ASP A 79 7.52 -9.00 -11.00
N VAL A 80 7.28 -7.89 -11.68
CA VAL A 80 6.43 -6.80 -11.18
C VAL A 80 4.98 -7.23 -10.97
N LEU A 81 4.47 -8.18 -11.76
CA LEU A 81 3.09 -8.65 -11.63
C LEU A 81 2.81 -9.40 -10.32
N PHE A 82 3.82 -10.07 -9.74
CA PHE A 82 3.68 -10.66 -8.41
C PHE A 82 3.40 -9.58 -7.36
N TRP A 83 4.18 -8.49 -7.37
CA TRP A 83 4.03 -7.39 -6.42
C TRP A 83 2.74 -6.61 -6.66
N GLN A 84 2.31 -6.47 -7.91
CA GLN A 84 1.00 -5.90 -8.21
C GLN A 84 -0.14 -6.79 -7.70
N LYS A 85 -0.15 -8.10 -7.99
CA LYS A 85 -1.15 -9.06 -7.47
C LYS A 85 -1.25 -8.95 -5.95
N ARG A 86 -0.10 -8.97 -5.28
CA ARG A 86 -0.01 -8.88 -3.82
C ARG A 86 -0.55 -7.55 -3.29
N THR A 87 -0.22 -6.44 -3.93
CA THR A 87 -0.71 -5.10 -3.55
C THR A 87 -2.23 -5.03 -3.64
N MET A 88 -2.79 -5.51 -4.76
CA MET A 88 -4.23 -5.54 -4.95
C MET A 88 -4.90 -6.42 -3.88
N ALA A 89 -4.33 -7.60 -3.60
CA ALA A 89 -4.86 -8.49 -2.56
C ALA A 89 -4.86 -7.82 -1.18
N ILE A 90 -3.79 -7.10 -0.80
CA ILE A 90 -3.71 -6.44 0.51
C ILE A 90 -4.72 -5.29 0.64
N TYR A 91 -4.86 -4.47 -0.40
CA TYR A 91 -5.43 -3.13 -0.30
C TYR A 91 -6.74 -2.91 -1.07
N ALA A 92 -7.26 -3.90 -1.79
CA ALA A 92 -8.50 -3.75 -2.57
C ALA A 92 -9.68 -3.24 -1.72
N ASP A 93 -9.81 -3.73 -0.48
CA ASP A 93 -10.90 -3.40 0.44
C ASP A 93 -10.46 -2.50 1.60
N ALA A 94 -9.29 -1.86 1.49
CA ALA A 94 -8.69 -1.11 2.58
C ALA A 94 -9.42 0.22 2.87
N LYS A 95 -10.20 0.75 1.92
CA LYS A 95 -11.07 1.91 2.15
C LYS A 95 -12.29 1.55 2.98
N GLU A 96 -12.66 0.28 2.99
CA GLU A 96 -13.68 -0.34 3.82
C GLU A 96 -13.09 -0.90 5.13
N ASN A 97 -11.89 -0.43 5.51
CA ASN A 97 -11.18 -0.82 6.72
C ASN A 97 -10.81 -2.30 6.80
N THR A 98 -10.68 -2.96 5.65
CA THR A 98 -10.33 -4.37 5.55
C THR A 98 -8.99 -4.54 4.83
N TYR A 99 -8.04 -5.18 5.49
CA TYR A 99 -6.70 -5.42 4.96
C TYR A 99 -6.43 -6.92 4.93
N HIS A 100 -5.83 -7.42 3.86
CA HIS A 100 -5.41 -8.81 3.77
C HIS A 100 -3.89 -8.89 3.91
N ILE A 101 -3.41 -9.01 5.14
CA ILE A 101 -1.98 -8.91 5.45
C ILE A 101 -1.31 -10.27 5.18
N PRO A 102 -0.30 -10.34 4.30
CA PRO A 102 0.43 -11.56 4.05
C PRO A 102 1.31 -11.89 5.25
N VAL A 103 1.43 -13.19 5.54
CA VAL A 103 2.49 -13.68 6.42
C VAL A 103 3.85 -13.49 5.73
N VAL A 104 4.78 -12.88 6.46
CA VAL A 104 6.16 -12.63 6.01
C VAL A 104 7.18 -13.14 7.03
N GLU A 105 8.43 -13.23 6.60
CA GLU A 105 9.56 -13.50 7.50
C GLU A 105 9.84 -12.34 8.46
N GLU A 106 10.28 -12.69 9.66
CA GLU A 106 10.91 -11.73 10.59
C GLU A 106 12.24 -11.22 10.03
N HIS A 107 12.59 -9.98 10.34
CA HIS A 107 13.77 -9.27 9.82
C HIS A 107 15.06 -10.10 9.92
N ASP A 108 15.37 -10.62 11.10
CA ASP A 108 16.64 -11.30 11.35
C ASP A 108 16.72 -12.67 10.66
N ASN A 109 15.60 -13.39 10.57
CA ASN A 109 15.53 -14.66 9.84
C ASN A 109 15.73 -14.43 8.34
N ALA A 110 15.04 -13.42 7.79
CA ALA A 110 15.20 -13.00 6.40
C ALA A 110 16.66 -12.62 6.07
N ARG A 111 17.30 -11.87 6.96
CA ARG A 111 18.73 -11.52 6.88
C ARG A 111 19.62 -12.77 6.91
N HIS A 112 19.33 -13.72 7.80
CA HIS A 112 20.13 -14.93 7.94
C HIS A 112 20.05 -15.81 6.68
N ARG A 113 18.85 -15.98 6.11
CA ARG A 113 18.64 -16.80 4.91
C ARG A 113 19.34 -16.24 3.67
N THR A 114 19.28 -14.93 3.48
CA THR A 114 19.72 -14.29 2.22
C THR A 114 21.10 -13.65 2.31
N THR A 115 21.68 -13.54 3.51
CA THR A 115 22.95 -12.82 3.78
C THR A 115 22.95 -11.34 3.36
N VAL A 116 21.81 -10.80 2.93
CA VAL A 116 21.58 -9.37 2.70
C VAL A 116 20.90 -8.74 3.91
N ASP A 117 20.84 -7.42 3.92
CA ASP A 117 20.06 -6.67 4.89
C ASP A 117 18.62 -7.19 5.01
N GLY A 118 18.13 -7.33 6.25
CA GLY A 118 16.77 -7.78 6.52
C GLY A 118 15.70 -6.83 5.98
N ARG A 119 14.43 -7.21 6.18
CA ARG A 119 13.27 -6.41 5.73
C ARG A 119 12.31 -6.16 6.86
N ALA A 120 11.64 -5.01 6.81
CA ALA A 120 10.65 -4.64 7.79
C ALA A 120 9.32 -5.35 7.50
N PRO A 121 8.74 -6.09 8.44
CA PRO A 121 7.54 -6.90 8.18
C PRO A 121 6.21 -6.11 8.11
N GLY A 122 6.18 -4.85 8.55
CA GLY A 122 4.95 -4.05 8.63
C GLY A 122 4.46 -3.45 7.31
N PHE A 123 3.15 -3.42 7.15
CA PHE A 123 2.39 -2.80 6.06
C PHE A 123 1.66 -1.55 6.55
N PHE A 124 1.49 -0.56 5.68
CA PHE A 124 0.74 0.65 6.05
C PHE A 124 -0.74 0.35 6.23
N SER A 125 -1.36 0.97 7.23
CA SER A 125 -2.79 1.28 7.22
C SER A 125 -3.01 2.73 6.80
N TYR A 126 -4.27 3.12 6.57
CA TYR A 126 -4.65 4.52 6.34
C TYR A 126 -4.70 5.36 7.62
N TYR A 127 -4.16 4.92 8.76
CA TYR A 127 -4.37 5.60 10.04
C TYR A 127 -3.09 6.17 10.66
N TYR A 128 -3.24 7.37 11.24
CA TYR A 128 -2.30 8.00 12.14
C TYR A 128 -2.93 8.12 13.52
N ALA A 129 -2.34 7.43 14.49
CA ALA A 129 -2.76 7.47 15.87
C ALA A 129 -2.12 8.62 16.62
N ARG A 130 -2.86 9.17 17.58
CA ARG A 130 -2.35 10.06 18.63
C ARG A 130 -2.39 9.36 19.98
N VAL A 131 -1.66 9.90 20.96
CA VAL A 131 -1.76 9.46 22.35
C VAL A 131 -3.23 9.45 22.79
N ASN A 132 -3.64 8.35 23.42
CA ASN A 132 -5.00 8.07 23.88
C ASN A 132 -6.03 7.75 22.79
N ASP A 133 -5.65 7.74 21.50
CA ASP A 133 -6.54 7.17 20.50
C ASP A 133 -6.74 5.68 20.76
N THR A 134 -7.94 5.19 20.43
CA THR A 134 -8.29 3.78 20.55
C THR A 134 -8.48 3.16 19.18
N MET A 135 -8.22 1.85 19.10
CA MET A 135 -8.50 1.05 17.91
C MET A 135 -8.92 -0.35 18.33
N THR A 136 -9.94 -0.87 17.65
CA THR A 136 -10.36 -2.27 17.73
C THR A 136 -10.07 -2.93 16.39
N LEU A 137 -9.22 -3.95 16.42
CA LEU A 137 -8.92 -4.80 15.27
C LEU A 137 -9.57 -6.17 15.44
N ARG A 138 -10.19 -6.69 14.39
CA ARG A 138 -10.62 -8.08 14.30
C ARG A 138 -9.73 -8.82 13.32
N THR A 139 -9.18 -9.95 13.74
CA THR A 139 -8.42 -10.85 12.86
C THR A 139 -9.31 -12.00 12.41
N GLU A 140 -9.18 -12.45 11.17
CA GLU A 140 -9.87 -13.61 10.60
C GLU A 140 -8.91 -14.41 9.70
N ASN A 141 -9.14 -15.72 9.61
CA ASN A 141 -8.31 -16.65 8.83
C ASN A 141 -6.84 -16.68 9.27
N GLN A 142 -6.55 -16.41 10.54
CA GLN A 142 -5.20 -16.52 11.08
C GLN A 142 -4.86 -17.99 11.38
N PRO A 143 -3.82 -18.58 10.76
CA PRO A 143 -3.35 -19.92 11.11
C PRO A 143 -2.84 -20.00 12.55
N ASP A 144 -2.89 -21.19 13.16
CA ASP A 144 -2.57 -21.41 14.58
C ASP A 144 -1.12 -21.07 14.96
N ASP A 145 -0.18 -21.22 14.03
CA ASP A 145 1.25 -20.94 14.20
C ASP A 145 1.68 -19.59 13.58
N VAL A 146 0.72 -18.74 13.24
CA VAL A 146 0.93 -17.35 12.80
C VAL A 146 0.57 -16.41 13.94
N ARG A 147 1.34 -15.32 14.09
CA ARG A 147 1.04 -14.19 14.97
C ARG A 147 0.85 -12.93 14.14
N CYS A 148 -0.26 -12.24 14.36
CA CYS A 148 -0.48 -10.90 13.82
C CYS A 148 -0.34 -9.85 14.92
N MET A 149 0.15 -8.69 14.53
CA MET A 149 0.43 -7.57 15.41
C MET A 149 0.15 -6.25 14.71
N THR A 150 0.00 -5.21 15.52
CA THR A 150 0.00 -3.83 15.09
C THR A 150 0.96 -3.04 15.97
N TYR A 151 1.51 -1.98 15.42
CA TYR A 151 2.42 -1.06 16.08
C TYR A 151 2.37 0.28 15.35
N ILE A 152 3.03 1.28 15.90
CA ILE A 152 3.16 2.58 15.26
C ILE A 152 4.61 2.88 14.91
N GLU A 153 4.78 3.61 13.81
CA GLU A 153 6.06 4.20 13.43
C GLU A 153 6.00 5.71 13.63
N ASN A 154 6.93 6.23 14.44
CA ASN A 154 6.92 7.62 14.92
C ASN A 154 8.20 8.41 14.61
N ASP A 155 9.27 7.74 14.17
CA ASP A 155 10.47 8.38 13.60
C ASP A 155 10.54 8.05 12.11
N TYR A 156 10.46 9.06 11.24
CA TYR A 156 10.47 8.88 9.79
C TYR A 156 11.83 9.15 9.16
N GLN A 157 12.83 9.54 9.96
CA GLN A 157 14.22 9.68 9.53
C GLN A 157 15.01 8.40 9.85
N HIS A 158 14.74 7.82 11.02
CA HIS A 158 15.25 6.50 11.43
C HIS A 158 14.09 5.59 11.84
N PRO A 159 13.26 5.14 10.88
CA PRO A 159 12.12 4.23 11.07
C PRO A 159 12.25 3.27 12.25
N GLY A 160 11.48 3.48 13.30
CA GLY A 160 11.47 2.66 14.50
C GLY A 160 10.03 2.43 14.95
N THR A 161 9.75 1.25 15.47
CA THR A 161 8.40 0.86 15.88
C THR A 161 8.25 0.97 17.39
N VAL A 162 7.08 1.43 17.83
CA VAL A 162 6.66 1.47 19.23
C VAL A 162 5.21 1.02 19.36
N ASP A 163 4.72 0.86 20.59
CA ASP A 163 3.35 0.42 20.91
C ASP A 163 2.94 -0.88 20.21
N GLU A 164 3.83 -1.88 20.20
CA GLU A 164 3.50 -3.20 19.67
C GLU A 164 2.37 -3.84 20.50
N VAL A 165 1.33 -4.26 19.78
CA VAL A 165 0.17 -4.99 20.33
C VAL A 165 0.00 -6.26 19.52
N LYS A 166 0.11 -7.41 20.21
CA LYS A 166 -0.24 -8.71 19.65
C LYS A 166 -1.76 -8.82 19.53
N LEU A 167 -2.24 -9.22 18.36
CA LEU A 167 -3.66 -9.40 18.10
C LEU A 167 -4.12 -10.79 18.55
N THR A 168 -5.34 -10.87 19.08
CA THR A 168 -6.05 -12.11 19.37
C THR A 168 -6.32 -12.84 18.06
N PRO A 169 -5.88 -14.11 17.91
CA PRO A 169 -6.16 -14.90 16.71
C PRO A 169 -7.66 -15.09 16.51
N ASN A 170 -8.14 -14.86 15.27
CA ASN A 170 -9.54 -15.07 14.89
C ASN A 170 -10.56 -14.38 15.83
N GLY A 171 -10.18 -13.21 16.37
CA GLY A 171 -10.97 -12.49 17.36
C GLY A 171 -10.65 -10.99 17.38
N GLU A 172 -11.31 -10.27 18.30
CA GLU A 172 -11.15 -8.82 18.45
C GLU A 172 -10.09 -8.46 19.50
N THR A 173 -9.37 -7.37 19.24
CA THR A 173 -8.39 -6.78 20.14
C THR A 173 -8.59 -5.28 20.17
N THR A 174 -8.92 -4.74 21.34
CA THR A 174 -9.06 -3.30 21.58
C THR A 174 -7.88 -2.80 22.40
N PHE A 175 -7.29 -1.69 21.96
CA PHE A 175 -6.13 -1.11 22.61
C PHE A 175 -6.11 0.41 22.47
N THR A 176 -5.21 1.04 23.22
CA THR A 176 -5.02 2.50 23.27
C THR A 176 -3.57 2.82 22.97
N PHE A 177 -3.34 3.77 22.05
CA PHE A 177 -2.01 4.19 21.65
C PHE A 177 -1.36 5.09 22.72
N LYS A 178 -0.06 4.90 22.95
CA LYS A 178 0.76 5.65 23.92
C LYS A 178 1.65 6.69 23.26
N HIS A 179 1.91 6.56 21.96
CA HIS A 179 2.63 7.55 21.17
C HIS A 179 1.83 7.96 19.94
N ASN A 180 2.26 9.07 19.33
CA ASN A 180 1.74 9.47 18.02
C ASN A 180 2.52 8.74 16.92
N GLY A 181 1.86 8.28 15.87
CA GLY A 181 2.55 7.65 14.76
C GLY A 181 1.63 7.04 13.71
N VAL A 182 2.22 6.57 12.61
CA VAL A 182 1.52 5.84 11.55
C VAL A 182 1.28 4.42 12.01
N VAL A 183 0.04 3.95 11.93
CA VAL A 183 -0.36 2.60 12.32
C VAL A 183 0.05 1.61 11.23
N LEU A 184 0.77 0.57 11.63
CA LEU A 184 1.23 -0.51 10.78
C LEU A 184 0.58 -1.83 11.19
N LEU A 185 0.42 -2.72 10.22
CA LEU A 185 -0.13 -4.06 10.39
C LEU A 185 0.89 -5.11 9.93
N GLU A 186 0.99 -6.22 10.66
CA GLU A 186 1.94 -7.28 10.37
C GLU A 186 1.36 -8.65 10.72
N CYS A 187 1.71 -9.66 9.93
CA CYS A 187 1.58 -11.06 10.28
C CYS A 187 2.88 -11.80 9.97
N ARG A 188 3.34 -12.64 10.90
CA ARG A 188 4.52 -13.50 10.74
C ARG A 188 4.34 -14.81 11.49
N GLY A 189 5.12 -15.84 11.14
CA GLY A 189 5.12 -17.08 11.92
C GLY A 189 5.58 -16.85 13.37
N VAL A 190 5.18 -17.73 14.28
CA VAL A 190 5.71 -17.74 15.66
C VAL A 190 7.18 -18.16 15.71
N ASN A 191 7.67 -18.78 14.63
CA ASN A 191 9.07 -19.10 14.36
C ASN A 191 9.35 -19.02 12.84
N GLU A 192 10.60 -19.26 12.44
CA GLU A 192 11.02 -19.21 11.03
C GLU A 192 10.28 -20.24 10.17
N SER A 193 10.22 -21.50 10.60
CA SER A 193 9.53 -22.57 9.86
C SER A 193 8.07 -22.24 9.60
N ALA A 194 7.35 -21.72 10.60
CA ALA A 194 5.97 -21.26 10.46
C ALA A 194 5.85 -20.10 9.46
N SER A 195 6.81 -19.16 9.48
CA SER A 195 6.83 -18.02 8.54
C SER A 195 7.02 -18.50 7.10
N LEU A 196 7.90 -19.48 6.88
CA LEU A 196 8.15 -20.06 5.56
C LEU A 196 6.96 -20.90 5.08
N ASN A 197 6.37 -21.71 5.95
CA ASN A 197 5.21 -22.55 5.64
C ASN A 197 3.98 -21.73 5.24
N HIS A 198 3.80 -20.57 5.88
CA HIS A 198 2.67 -19.69 5.62
C HIS A 198 3.00 -18.50 4.74
N MET A 199 4.19 -18.42 4.14
CA MET A 199 4.61 -17.29 3.32
C MET A 199 3.54 -16.87 2.29
N ASN A 200 3.19 -15.58 2.27
CA ASN A 200 2.12 -14.99 1.45
C ASN A 200 0.68 -15.45 1.77
N THR A 201 0.46 -16.34 2.73
CA THR A 201 -0.89 -16.63 3.25
C THR A 201 -1.48 -15.33 3.78
N LEU A 202 -2.66 -14.97 3.30
CA LEU A 202 -3.32 -13.73 3.65
C LEU A 202 -4.17 -13.93 4.92
N VAL A 203 -3.91 -13.10 5.93
CA VAL A 203 -4.74 -12.99 7.12
C VAL A 203 -5.59 -11.73 7.00
N THR A 204 -6.90 -11.84 7.21
CA THR A 204 -7.80 -10.68 7.10
C THR A 204 -7.84 -9.92 8.41
N LEU A 205 -7.55 -8.63 8.36
CA LEU A 205 -7.59 -7.71 9.50
C LEU A 205 -8.63 -6.62 9.21
N HIS A 206 -9.62 -6.50 10.08
CA HIS A 206 -10.62 -5.44 10.02
C HIS A 206 -10.38 -4.40 11.11
N ILE A 207 -10.31 -3.13 10.76
CA ILE A 207 -10.41 -2.03 11.73
C ILE A 207 -11.90 -1.82 12.01
N VAL A 208 -12.39 -2.43 13.10
CA VAL A 208 -13.81 -2.42 13.48
C VAL A 208 -14.24 -1.05 14.00
N SER A 209 -13.38 -0.40 14.78
CA SER A 209 -13.58 0.97 15.24
C SER A 209 -12.24 1.63 15.54
N THR A 210 -12.17 2.95 15.37
CA THR A 210 -11.00 3.72 15.79
C THR A 210 -11.34 5.19 16.01
N SER A 211 -10.62 5.85 16.93
CA SER A 211 -10.59 7.31 17.03
C SER A 211 -9.40 7.95 16.29
N ALA A 212 -8.49 7.13 15.74
CA ALA A 212 -7.32 7.60 15.01
C ALA A 212 -7.73 8.37 13.74
N ALA A 213 -6.91 9.35 13.36
CA ALA A 213 -7.16 10.15 12.17
C ALA A 213 -6.71 9.40 10.91
N GLU A 214 -7.44 9.56 9.82
CA GLU A 214 -6.95 9.08 8.52
C GLU A 214 -5.71 9.87 8.07
N GLN A 215 -4.80 9.17 7.41
CA GLN A 215 -3.62 9.72 6.77
C GLN A 215 -3.56 9.26 5.30
N PRO A 216 -3.35 10.19 4.35
CA PRO A 216 -3.18 9.83 2.95
C PRO A 216 -2.00 8.89 2.71
N LEU A 217 -2.27 7.87 1.92
CA LEU A 217 -1.31 6.89 1.41
C LEU A 217 -1.57 6.74 -0.08
N PHE A 218 -0.52 6.89 -0.89
CA PHE A 218 -0.55 6.61 -2.31
C PHE A 218 -0.02 5.20 -2.58
N ILE A 219 -0.82 4.35 -3.21
CA ILE A 219 -0.46 2.97 -3.51
C ILE A 219 -0.48 2.76 -5.03
N LEU A 220 0.63 2.28 -5.58
CA LEU A 220 0.78 1.99 -7.01
C LEU A 220 -0.29 0.99 -7.48
N GLY A 221 -1.14 1.42 -8.41
CA GLY A 221 -2.24 0.62 -8.98
C GLY A 221 -3.55 0.63 -8.19
N ILE A 222 -3.59 1.29 -7.03
CA ILE A 222 -4.84 1.56 -6.27
C ILE A 222 -5.24 3.03 -6.41
N ASN A 223 -4.26 3.95 -6.35
CA ASN A 223 -4.49 5.38 -6.55
C ASN A 223 -4.07 5.82 -7.96
N THR A 224 -4.81 6.78 -8.50
CA THR A 224 -4.56 7.38 -9.82
C THR A 224 -3.58 8.55 -9.77
N LEU A 225 -2.98 8.87 -10.91
CA LEU A 225 -2.17 10.09 -11.08
C LEU A 225 -2.96 11.38 -10.81
N GLU A 226 -4.28 11.38 -11.00
CA GLU A 226 -5.11 12.54 -10.65
C GLU A 226 -5.26 12.68 -9.13
N GLU A 227 -5.48 11.58 -8.41
CA GLU A 227 -5.53 11.58 -6.94
C GLU A 227 -4.20 12.00 -6.32
N TRP A 228 -3.07 11.68 -6.96
CA TRP A 228 -1.75 12.17 -6.54
C TRP A 228 -1.69 13.69 -6.40
N LYS A 229 -2.30 14.44 -7.32
CA LYS A 229 -2.32 15.91 -7.26
C LYS A 229 -3.00 16.44 -6.01
N SER A 230 -3.96 15.69 -5.48
CA SER A 230 -4.62 15.96 -4.20
C SER A 230 -3.73 15.50 -3.04
N ILE A 231 -3.35 14.22 -3.01
CA ILE A 231 -2.59 13.58 -1.92
C ILE A 231 -1.29 14.33 -1.64
N SER A 232 -0.55 14.71 -2.68
CA SER A 232 0.72 15.44 -2.58
C SER A 232 0.59 16.82 -1.94
N GLN A 233 -0.60 17.43 -1.96
CA GLN A 233 -0.85 18.77 -1.42
C GLN A 233 -1.38 18.76 0.01
N GLN A 234 -1.83 17.61 0.50
CA GLN A 234 -2.42 17.51 1.84
C GLN A 234 -1.36 17.72 2.92
N ALA A 235 -1.73 18.47 3.96
CA ALA A 235 -0.98 18.50 5.21
C ALA A 235 -1.40 17.27 6.02
N THR A 236 -0.44 16.48 6.48
CA THR A 236 -0.74 15.24 7.21
C THR A 236 -0.31 15.34 8.67
N PRO A 237 -0.98 14.62 9.60
CA PRO A 237 -0.62 14.64 11.02
C PRO A 237 0.82 14.21 11.31
N SER A 238 1.36 13.27 10.54
CA SER A 238 2.77 12.84 10.62
C SER A 238 3.78 13.83 10.01
N GLY A 239 3.31 14.83 9.26
CA GLY A 239 4.16 15.63 8.37
C GLY A 239 4.71 14.86 7.15
N GLN A 240 4.27 13.62 6.95
CA GLN A 240 4.67 12.73 5.86
C GLN A 240 3.51 12.38 4.93
N THR A 241 3.78 12.33 3.64
CA THR A 241 2.96 11.63 2.65
C THR A 241 3.50 10.21 2.53
N LEU A 242 2.64 9.22 2.71
CA LEU A 242 3.01 7.81 2.63
C LEU A 242 2.87 7.32 1.21
N LEU A 243 3.82 6.51 0.74
CA LEU A 243 3.75 5.86 -0.57
C LEU A 243 4.05 4.37 -0.43
N PHE A 244 3.49 3.57 -1.33
CA PHE A 244 3.70 2.12 -1.38
C PHE A 244 3.73 1.62 -2.83
N ASP A 245 4.74 0.82 -3.17
CA ASP A 245 4.93 0.24 -4.51
C ASP A 245 4.69 -1.29 -4.57
N GLY A 246 4.16 -1.86 -3.48
CA GLY A 246 4.00 -3.31 -3.30
C GLY A 246 5.11 -3.99 -2.51
N ARG A 247 6.31 -3.39 -2.51
CA ARG A 247 7.53 -3.97 -1.94
C ARG A 247 8.24 -3.05 -0.93
N SER A 248 7.97 -1.77 -0.97
CA SER A 248 8.68 -0.75 -0.22
C SER A 248 7.69 0.26 0.34
N ARG A 249 7.88 0.61 1.60
CA ARG A 249 7.19 1.72 2.27
C ARG A 249 8.01 2.99 2.12
N TYR A 250 7.38 4.08 1.72
CA TYR A 250 8.04 5.37 1.56
C TYR A 250 7.48 6.42 2.50
N TYR A 251 8.38 7.20 3.08
CA TYR A 251 8.05 8.42 3.81
C TYR A 251 8.57 9.63 3.05
N ALA A 252 7.67 10.48 2.57
CA ALA A 252 8.04 11.74 1.95
C ALA A 252 7.53 12.90 2.80
N ALA A 253 8.42 13.77 3.30
CA ALA A 253 7.99 14.99 3.97
C ALA A 253 6.98 15.75 3.09
N ASN A 254 5.91 16.31 3.68
CA ASN A 254 4.87 16.97 2.90
C ASN A 254 5.42 18.06 1.97
N LYS A 255 6.52 18.73 2.32
CA LYS A 255 7.19 19.72 1.45
C LYS A 255 7.72 19.10 0.15
N VAL A 256 8.27 17.88 0.22
CA VAL A 256 8.79 17.13 -0.92
C VAL A 256 7.62 16.68 -1.79
N ALA A 257 6.62 16.05 -1.18
CA ALA A 257 5.40 15.64 -1.86
C ALA A 257 4.75 16.83 -2.61
N LYS A 258 4.62 17.99 -1.94
CA LYS A 258 4.08 19.21 -2.53
C LYS A 258 4.83 19.67 -3.77
N SER A 259 6.16 19.61 -3.74
CA SER A 259 7.01 19.98 -4.88
C SER A 259 6.92 19.01 -6.06
N SER A 260 6.48 17.78 -5.82
CA SER A 260 6.33 16.72 -6.82
C SER A 260 4.91 16.57 -7.40
N LYS A 261 4.00 17.52 -7.15
CA LYS A 261 2.59 17.46 -7.59
C LYS A 261 2.42 17.10 -9.07
N ASP A 262 3.23 17.74 -9.91
CA ASP A 262 3.13 17.63 -11.36
C ASP A 262 4.12 16.60 -11.94
N HIS A 263 4.79 15.83 -11.07
CA HIS A 263 5.66 14.72 -11.49
C HIS A 263 4.85 13.42 -11.53
N ASN A 264 5.27 12.51 -12.41
CA ASN A 264 4.71 11.17 -12.47
C ASN A 264 5.20 10.32 -11.28
N ILE A 265 4.35 10.24 -10.25
CA ILE A 265 4.66 9.49 -9.04
C ILE A 265 4.68 7.98 -9.30
N GLU A 266 3.85 7.48 -10.21
CA GLU A 266 3.81 6.06 -10.55
C GLU A 266 5.10 5.62 -11.23
N GLN A 267 5.61 6.42 -12.16
CA GLN A 267 6.94 6.20 -12.75
C GLN A 267 8.02 6.11 -11.67
N THR A 268 7.98 7.02 -10.68
CA THR A 268 8.95 7.03 -9.58
C THR A 268 8.89 5.72 -8.78
N LEU A 269 7.68 5.30 -8.37
CA LEU A 269 7.49 4.06 -7.61
C LEU A 269 7.87 2.81 -8.44
N ARG A 270 7.51 2.79 -9.73
CA ARG A 270 7.89 1.74 -10.67
C ARG A 270 9.40 1.61 -10.83
N GLU A 271 10.12 2.73 -10.96
CA GLU A 271 11.58 2.70 -11.06
C GLU A 271 12.23 2.15 -9.80
N HIS A 272 11.73 2.52 -8.62
CA HIS A 272 12.22 1.96 -7.36
C HIS A 272 11.93 0.45 -7.24
N LEU A 273 10.71 0.01 -7.53
CA LEU A 273 10.36 -1.41 -7.52
C LEU A 273 11.31 -2.21 -8.43
N LEU A 274 11.48 -1.78 -9.69
CA LEU A 274 12.37 -2.45 -10.64
C LEU A 274 13.83 -2.47 -10.19
N ASN A 275 14.31 -1.40 -9.54
CA ASN A 275 15.67 -1.37 -9.01
C ASN A 275 15.85 -2.41 -7.89
N THR A 276 14.86 -2.58 -7.00
CA THR A 276 14.95 -3.61 -5.95
C THR A 276 14.88 -5.02 -6.52
N LEU A 277 14.06 -5.28 -7.55
CA LEU A 277 14.01 -6.58 -8.22
C LEU A 277 15.30 -6.89 -8.99
N ARG A 278 15.91 -5.89 -9.63
CA ARG A 278 17.21 -6.04 -10.29
C ARG A 278 18.31 -6.31 -9.27
N TYR A 279 18.28 -5.63 -8.13
CA TYR A 279 19.24 -5.86 -7.06
C TYR A 279 19.17 -7.30 -6.55
N ASP A 280 17.98 -7.83 -6.28
CA ASP A 280 17.80 -9.23 -5.87
C ASP A 280 18.41 -10.20 -6.89
N LYS A 281 18.03 -10.06 -8.18
CA LYS A 281 18.57 -10.90 -9.26
C LYS A 281 20.09 -10.84 -9.35
N LEU A 282 20.70 -9.66 -9.21
CA LEU A 282 22.15 -9.49 -9.25
C LEU A 282 22.85 -10.17 -8.07
N ASN A 283 22.18 -10.31 -6.92
CA ASN A 283 22.70 -10.99 -5.74
C ASN A 283 22.36 -12.49 -5.72
N GLY A 284 21.89 -13.06 -6.83
CA GLY A 284 21.53 -14.48 -6.92
C GLY A 284 20.19 -14.83 -6.28
N ILE A 285 19.40 -13.83 -5.85
CA ILE A 285 18.06 -14.00 -5.30
C ILE A 285 17.06 -14.06 -6.48
N ASP A 286 17.26 -15.04 -7.36
CA ASP A 286 16.54 -15.17 -8.63
C ASP A 286 15.35 -16.14 -8.60
N GLY A 287 15.06 -16.73 -7.42
CA GLY A 287 13.92 -17.62 -7.19
C GLY A 287 14.10 -19.04 -7.72
N LYS A 288 15.31 -19.45 -8.13
CA LYS A 288 15.59 -20.83 -8.59
C LYS A 288 15.55 -21.88 -7.49
N SER A 289 15.63 -21.48 -6.23
CA SER A 289 15.47 -22.35 -5.06
C SER A 289 14.80 -21.57 -3.92
N SER A 290 14.31 -22.27 -2.91
CA SER A 290 13.63 -21.66 -1.75
C SER A 290 14.53 -20.70 -0.95
N ILE A 291 15.84 -20.91 -0.96
CA ILE A 291 16.80 -20.01 -0.30
C ILE A 291 17.10 -18.76 -1.16
N ASP A 292 16.92 -18.87 -2.48
CA ASP A 292 17.19 -17.82 -3.47
C ASP A 292 15.95 -16.97 -3.79
N GLU A 293 14.86 -17.12 -3.04
CA GLU A 293 13.67 -16.31 -3.26
C GLU A 293 13.76 -14.93 -2.61
N ALA A 294 13.22 -13.93 -3.31
CA ALA A 294 13.10 -12.56 -2.82
C ALA A 294 12.46 -12.51 -1.42
N LEU A 295 12.96 -11.60 -0.58
CA LEU A 295 12.36 -11.35 0.73
C LEU A 295 10.97 -10.72 0.57
N ARG A 296 9.97 -11.22 1.30
CA ARG A 296 8.57 -10.73 1.23
C ARG A 296 8.29 -9.59 2.20
N GLY A 297 9.19 -9.32 3.14
CA GLY A 297 9.17 -8.12 3.97
C GLY A 297 9.48 -6.86 3.15
N MET A 298 9.25 -5.70 3.75
CA MET A 298 9.32 -4.39 3.12
C MET A 298 10.69 -3.74 3.21
N ASN A 299 11.10 -3.10 2.12
CA ASN A 299 12.09 -2.03 2.23
C ASN A 299 11.44 -0.81 2.87
N ILE A 300 12.23 0.03 3.52
CA ILE A 300 11.78 1.34 3.98
C ILE A 300 12.63 2.41 3.30
N ALA A 301 12.00 3.30 2.56
CA ALA A 301 12.67 4.45 1.96
C ALA A 301 12.18 5.74 2.61
N THR A 302 13.09 6.67 2.88
CA THR A 302 12.75 7.97 3.45
C THR A 302 13.37 9.10 2.64
N TYR A 303 12.54 10.06 2.24
CA TYR A 303 12.95 11.32 1.61
C TYR A 303 13.19 12.43 2.65
N ASN A 304 13.33 12.07 3.93
CA ASN A 304 13.59 13.00 5.02
C ASN A 304 15.08 13.24 5.28
N SER A 305 15.94 12.37 4.76
CA SER A 305 17.39 12.53 4.86
C SER A 305 17.87 13.74 4.07
N CYS A 306 19.02 14.30 4.41
CA CYS A 306 19.69 15.31 3.59
C CYS A 306 20.99 14.76 3.00
N CYS A 307 21.38 15.34 1.87
CA CYS A 307 22.78 15.57 1.50
C CYS A 307 23.61 14.35 1.04
N TRP A 308 23.17 13.11 1.30
CA TRP A 308 23.70 11.86 0.74
C TRP A 308 22.67 10.71 0.93
N ALA A 309 22.91 9.52 0.37
CA ALA A 309 22.12 8.31 0.63
C ALA A 309 22.89 7.26 1.46
N GLN A 310 22.30 6.68 2.54
CA GLN A 310 22.80 5.43 3.16
C GLN A 310 21.75 4.36 3.03
N GLY A 311 22.26 3.13 2.97
CA GLY A 311 21.48 1.91 3.11
C GLY A 311 21.97 1.08 4.28
N GLY A 312 21.08 0.29 4.86
CA GLY A 312 21.36 -0.73 5.88
C GLY A 312 20.04 -1.30 6.41
N ASP A 313 19.99 -2.61 6.69
CA ASP A 313 18.81 -3.29 7.24
C ASP A 313 17.49 -3.03 6.47
N GLY A 314 17.58 -2.97 5.13
CA GLY A 314 16.44 -2.75 4.23
C GLY A 314 15.92 -1.31 4.23
N ARG A 315 16.67 -0.40 4.83
CA ARG A 315 16.34 1.03 4.89
C ARG A 315 17.17 1.79 3.88
N ILE A 316 16.58 2.79 3.24
CA ILE A 316 17.25 3.68 2.28
C ILE A 316 16.88 5.12 2.65
N GLY A 317 17.87 5.91 3.08
CA GLY A 317 17.73 7.36 3.18
C GLY A 317 18.01 8.03 1.86
N ILE A 318 17.11 8.86 1.35
CA ILE A 318 17.25 9.60 0.09
C ILE A 318 17.32 11.10 0.41
N GLY A 319 18.51 11.67 0.26
CA GLY A 319 18.76 13.09 0.51
C GLY A 319 18.71 13.97 -0.72
N PHE A 320 18.16 15.18 -0.58
CA PHE A 320 18.23 16.24 -1.58
C PHE A 320 19.16 17.38 -1.14
N TRP A 321 19.96 17.93 -2.06
CA TRP A 321 20.69 19.18 -1.83
C TRP A 321 19.74 20.38 -1.93
N ARG A 322 20.07 21.50 -1.26
CA ARG A 322 19.25 22.73 -1.11
C ARG A 322 18.91 23.49 -2.41
N GLN A 323 19.02 22.88 -3.58
CA GLN A 323 18.46 23.38 -4.83
C GLN A 323 17.56 22.29 -5.41
N HIS A 324 16.26 22.56 -5.47
CA HIS A 324 15.29 21.68 -6.13
C HIS A 324 15.80 21.34 -7.54
N PRO A 325 16.07 20.06 -7.86
CA PRO A 325 16.44 19.70 -9.20
C PRO A 325 15.21 19.91 -10.08
N HIS A 326 15.31 20.77 -11.09
CA HIS A 326 14.33 20.91 -12.17
C HIS A 326 14.23 19.65 -13.07
N SER A 327 14.83 18.54 -12.65
CA SER A 327 14.78 17.24 -13.28
C SER A 327 15.13 16.17 -12.24
N ILE A 328 14.16 15.35 -11.84
CA ILE A 328 14.40 14.15 -11.05
C ILE A 328 15.10 13.13 -11.96
N GLN A 329 16.43 13.16 -12.01
CA GLN A 329 17.23 12.01 -12.43
C GLN A 329 17.48 11.14 -11.19
N LEU A 330 16.46 10.39 -10.75
CA LEU A 330 16.62 9.32 -9.76
C LEU A 330 17.27 8.11 -10.44
N GLY A 331 18.57 8.25 -10.73
CA GLY A 331 19.29 7.28 -11.55
C GLY A 331 20.78 7.26 -11.31
N ARG A 332 21.23 7.52 -10.09
CA ARG A 332 22.55 7.09 -9.59
C ARG A 332 22.44 6.75 -8.11
N MET A 333 22.01 5.52 -7.82
CA MET A 333 22.43 4.89 -6.57
C MET A 333 23.95 4.98 -6.46
N ALA A 334 24.38 5.23 -5.22
CA ALA A 334 25.74 5.36 -4.77
C ALA A 334 26.74 4.51 -5.56
N ARG A 335 27.74 5.16 -6.17
CA ARG A 335 29.05 4.51 -6.25
C ARG A 335 29.52 4.38 -4.80
N ILE A 336 29.39 3.18 -4.25
CA ILE A 336 30.22 2.73 -3.14
C ILE A 336 31.66 2.87 -3.65
N ARG A 337 32.38 3.89 -3.19
CA ARG A 337 33.84 3.85 -3.24
C ARG A 337 34.24 2.95 -2.07
N SER A 338 34.72 1.76 -2.41
CA SER A 338 35.61 0.96 -1.57
C SER A 338 36.79 1.79 -1.11
#